data_AF-A0A1V5L8U4-F1
#
_entry.id   AF-A0A1V5L8U4-F1
#
_cell.length_a   1.000
_cell.length_b   1.000
_cell.length_c   1.000
_cell.angle_alpha   90.00
_cell.angle_beta   90.00
_cell.angle_gamma   90.00
#
_symmetry.space_group_name_H-M   'P 1'
#
loop_
_entity.id
_entity.type
_entity.pdbx_description
1 polymer ?
#
loop_
_entity_poly.entity_id
_entity_poly.type
_entity_poly.pdbx_seq_one_letter_code
_entity_poly.pdbx_strand_id
1 'polypeptide(L)'
;MAHGEDWPQVVAEDDAAMLARADAGGIDWFHGRLAEIKCPVLLMGSLADDLMPNLPAQIITVARQIPECSVYFCATGAHALMWTRPEHFRRAADCFLAALPS
;
A
#
# COMPACT_ATOMS: atom_id res chain seq x y z
N MET A 1 23.44 -3.20 19.24
CA MET A 1 22.54 -3.84 18.26
C MET A 1 21.18 -4.01 18.93
N ALA A 2 20.11 -3.52 18.32
CA ALA A 2 18.88 -3.15 19.01
C ALA A 2 17.80 -4.25 19.12
N HIS A 3 18.15 -5.54 18.99
CA HIS A 3 17.16 -6.60 18.79
C HIS A 3 17.17 -7.75 19.83
N GLY A 4 17.94 -7.67 20.92
CA GLY A 4 18.03 -8.75 21.92
C GLY A 4 18.71 -10.01 21.36
N GLU A 5 18.95 -11.05 22.16
CA GLU A 5 19.58 -12.31 21.67
C GLU A 5 18.60 -13.20 20.89
N ASP A 6 17.30 -13.04 21.12
CA ASP A 6 16.23 -13.87 20.54
C ASP A 6 15.76 -13.40 19.15
N TRP A 7 16.36 -12.34 18.60
CA TRP A 7 15.99 -11.80 17.29
C TRP A 7 15.95 -12.83 16.15
N PRO A 8 16.84 -13.85 16.09
CA PRO A 8 16.79 -14.83 15.00
C PRO A 8 15.53 -15.69 15.08
N GLN A 9 15.07 -16.01 16.30
CA GLN A 9 13.85 -16.79 16.49
C GLN A 9 12.61 -15.99 16.08
N VAL A 10 12.55 -14.70 16.46
CA VAL A 10 11.44 -13.82 16.08
C VAL A 10 11.32 -13.70 14.55
N VAL A 11 12.45 -13.53 13.85
CA VAL A 11 12.47 -13.49 12.38
C VAL A 11 12.01 -14.82 11.78
N ALA A 12 12.49 -15.95 12.30
CA ALA A 12 12.08 -17.27 11.81
C ALA A 12 10.58 -17.56 12.03
N GLU A 13 10.02 -17.13 13.14
CA GLU A 13 8.58 -17.27 13.43
C GLU A 13 7.73 -16.36 12.52
N ASP A 14 8.18 -15.13 12.25
CA ASP A 14 7.51 -14.21 11.31
C ASP A 14 7.54 -14.76 9.87
N ASP A 15 8.71 -15.22 9.40
CA ASP A 15 8.86 -15.85 8.08
C ASP A 15 7.93 -17.07 7.95
N ALA A 16 7.90 -17.95 8.95
CA ALA A 16 7.03 -19.11 8.96
C ALA A 16 5.54 -18.72 8.91
N ALA A 17 5.14 -17.68 9.65
CA ALA A 17 3.77 -17.18 9.63
C ALA A 17 3.41 -16.55 8.27
N MET A 18 4.32 -15.80 7.64
CA MET A 18 4.11 -15.23 6.30
C MET A 18 3.98 -16.32 5.24
N LEU A 19 4.87 -17.32 5.25
CA LEU A 19 4.83 -18.45 4.32
C LEU A 19 3.57 -19.29 4.48
N ALA A 20 3.19 -19.65 5.70
CA ALA A 20 1.97 -20.41 5.96
C ALA A 20 0.71 -19.68 5.45
N ARG A 21 0.68 -18.35 5.57
CA ARG A 21 -0.41 -17.51 5.03
C ARG A 21 -0.37 -17.42 3.51
N ALA A 22 0.81 -17.36 2.90
CA ALA A 22 0.96 -17.38 1.44
C ALA A 22 0.46 -18.72 0.86
N ASP A 23 0.82 -19.83 1.50
CA ASP A 23 0.43 -21.19 1.11
C ASP A 23 -1.08 -21.46 1.27
N ALA A 24 -1.72 -20.83 2.26
CA ALA A 24 -3.17 -20.92 2.45
C ALA A 24 -4.00 -20.24 1.34
N GLY A 25 -3.35 -19.48 0.46
CA GLY A 25 -3.97 -18.73 -0.64
C GLY A 25 -4.58 -17.41 -0.18
N GLY A 26 -4.32 -16.34 -0.95
CA GLY A 26 -4.95 -15.02 -0.83
C GLY A 26 -5.03 -14.45 0.59
N ILE A 27 -3.94 -13.85 1.08
CA ILE A 27 -3.95 -13.18 2.39
C ILE A 27 -4.87 -11.95 2.32
N ASP A 28 -6.02 -12.02 2.98
CA ASP A 28 -6.81 -10.83 3.29
C ASP A 28 -6.20 -10.12 4.50
N TRP A 29 -5.20 -9.27 4.22
CA TRP A 29 -4.52 -8.45 5.21
C TRP A 29 -5.45 -7.55 6.01
N PHE A 30 -6.63 -7.24 5.47
CA PHE A 30 -7.55 -6.28 6.03
C PHE A 30 -8.77 -6.94 6.68
N HIS A 31 -8.88 -8.27 6.63
CA HIS A 31 -10.01 -9.04 7.17
C HIS A 31 -11.38 -8.48 6.72
N GLY A 32 -11.48 -8.02 5.47
CA GLY A 32 -12.70 -7.43 4.89
C GLY A 32 -13.05 -6.03 5.42
N ARG A 33 -12.21 -5.43 6.25
CA ARG A 33 -12.51 -4.18 6.98
C ARG A 33 -12.25 -2.90 6.18
N LEU A 34 -11.78 -3.01 4.94
CA LEU A 34 -11.60 -1.83 4.07
C LEU A 34 -12.91 -1.07 3.84
N ALA A 35 -14.06 -1.76 3.84
CA ALA A 35 -15.38 -1.15 3.74
C ALA A 35 -15.79 -0.35 5.01
N GLU A 36 -15.09 -0.54 6.13
CA GLU A 36 -15.35 0.20 7.37
C GLU A 36 -14.75 1.62 7.34
N ILE A 37 -13.81 1.90 6.42
CA ILE A 37 -13.16 3.22 6.31
C ILE A 37 -14.22 4.29 6.00
N LYS A 38 -14.23 5.36 6.82
CA LYS A 38 -15.22 6.44 6.76
C LYS A 38 -14.70 7.75 6.20
N CYS A 39 -13.40 7.89 6.03
CA CYS A 39 -12.79 9.08 5.46
C CYS A 39 -12.45 8.87 3.98
N PRO A 40 -12.39 9.96 3.20
CA PRO A 40 -11.85 9.94 1.86
C PRO A 40 -10.40 9.40 1.86
N VAL A 41 -10.08 8.51 0.92
CA VAL A 41 -8.74 7.91 0.77
C VAL A 41 -8.14 8.24 -0.59
N LEU A 42 -6.84 8.54 -0.61
CA LEU A 42 -6.03 8.61 -1.83
C LEU A 42 -4.99 7.48 -1.82
N LEU A 43 -5.02 6.60 -2.82
CA LEU A 43 -3.96 5.63 -3.08
C LEU A 43 -3.08 6.11 -4.22
N MET A 44 -1.76 5.94 -4.08
CA MET A 44 -0.77 6.40 -5.04
C MET A 44 0.23 5.31 -5.37
N GLY A 45 0.63 5.21 -6.65
CA GLY A 45 1.65 4.25 -7.09
C GLY A 45 2.37 4.67 -8.36
N SER A 46 3.54 4.09 -8.60
CA SER A 46 4.23 4.20 -9.89
C SER A 46 3.86 3.01 -10.79
N LEU A 47 3.64 3.26 -12.08
CA LEU A 47 3.51 2.20 -13.09
C LEU A 47 4.87 1.58 -13.46
N ALA A 48 5.97 2.24 -13.09
CA ALA A 48 7.33 1.77 -13.28
C ALA A 48 7.94 1.18 -11.99
N ASP A 49 7.12 0.91 -10.97
CA ASP A 49 7.56 0.22 -9.75
C ASP A 49 7.90 -1.24 -10.08
N ASP A 50 9.18 -1.59 -9.97
CA ASP A 50 9.72 -2.92 -10.22
C ASP A 50 9.83 -3.78 -8.96
N LEU A 51 9.68 -3.18 -7.77
CA LEU A 51 9.74 -3.86 -6.48
C LEU A 51 8.40 -4.53 -6.16
N MET A 52 7.28 -3.91 -6.54
CA MET A 52 5.94 -4.42 -6.32
C MET A 52 5.29 -4.93 -7.62
N PRO A 53 5.37 -6.24 -7.91
CA PRO A 53 4.78 -6.79 -9.14
C PRO A 53 3.26 -6.58 -9.16
N ASN A 54 2.72 -6.18 -10.30
CA ASN A 54 1.29 -5.90 -10.49
C ASN A 54 0.71 -4.84 -9.53
N LEU A 55 1.54 -3.93 -9.00
CA LEU A 55 1.10 -2.86 -8.10
C LEU A 55 -0.19 -2.15 -8.56
N PRO A 56 -0.37 -1.80 -9.85
CA PRO A 56 -1.60 -1.13 -10.27
C PRO A 56 -2.86 -1.97 -10.06
N ALA A 57 -2.79 -3.27 -10.36
CA ALA A 57 -3.91 -4.20 -10.15
C ALA A 57 -4.21 -4.39 -8.66
N GLN A 58 -3.17 -4.43 -7.81
CA GLN A 58 -3.31 -4.53 -6.36
C GLN A 58 -3.98 -3.27 -5.78
N ILE A 59 -3.50 -2.08 -6.15
CA ILE A 59 -4.08 -0.80 -5.73
C ILE A 59 -5.55 -0.70 -6.16
N ILE A 60 -5.89 -1.08 -7.40
CA ILE A 60 -7.28 -1.06 -7.88
C ILE A 60 -8.15 -2.04 -7.08
N THR A 61 -7.62 -3.22 -6.74
CA THR A 61 -8.33 -4.21 -5.90
C THR A 61 -8.65 -3.67 -4.51
N VAL A 62 -7.71 -2.95 -3.89
CA VAL A 62 -7.92 -2.28 -2.59
C VAL A 62 -8.91 -1.12 -2.74
N ALA A 63 -8.72 -0.26 -3.75
CA ALA A 63 -9.56 0.93 -3.97
C ALA A 63 -11.05 0.58 -4.12
N ARG A 64 -11.36 -0.54 -4.79
CA ARG A 64 -12.74 -1.03 -4.98
C ARG A 64 -13.45 -1.42 -3.68
N GLN A 65 -12.71 -1.67 -2.61
CA GLN A 65 -13.26 -2.08 -1.31
C GLN A 65 -13.47 -0.90 -0.35
N ILE A 66 -12.92 0.27 -0.68
CA ILE A 66 -13.02 1.48 0.13
C ILE A 66 -14.15 2.36 -0.43
N PRO A 67 -15.13 2.80 0.38
CA PRO A 67 -16.31 3.51 -0.12
C PRO A 67 -15.99 4.81 -0.88
N GLU A 68 -15.00 5.56 -0.42
CA GLU A 68 -14.57 6.82 -1.02
C GLU A 68 -13.05 6.80 -1.25
N CYS A 69 -12.64 6.32 -2.42
CA CYS A 69 -11.23 6.17 -2.76
C CYS A 69 -10.90 6.76 -4.13
N SER A 70 -9.94 7.68 -4.14
CA SER A 70 -9.27 8.16 -5.34
C SER A 70 -7.96 7.40 -5.56
N VAL A 71 -7.58 7.21 -6.81
CA VAL A 71 -6.32 6.55 -7.19
C VAL A 71 -5.53 7.44 -8.13
N TYR A 72 -4.24 7.60 -7.88
CA TYR A 72 -3.30 8.28 -8.76
C TYR A 72 -2.15 7.35 -9.14
N PHE A 73 -1.90 7.23 -10.45
CA PHE A 73 -0.73 6.53 -10.97
C PHE A 73 0.21 7.51 -11.66
N CYS A 74 1.49 7.46 -11.29
CA CYS A 74 2.55 8.12 -12.04
C CYS A 74 3.13 7.14 -13.06
N ALA A 75 3.31 7.57 -14.31
CA ALA A 75 3.93 6.72 -15.33
C ALA A 75 5.41 6.38 -15.05
N THR A 76 6.05 7.11 -14.13
CA THR A 76 7.48 6.99 -13.82
C THR A 76 7.73 7.08 -12.31
N GLY A 77 8.93 6.67 -11.87
CA GLY A 77 9.29 6.60 -10.44
C GLY A 77 9.46 5.15 -9.98
N ALA A 78 10.11 4.96 -8.84
CA ALA A 78 10.30 3.65 -8.21
C ALA A 78 9.74 3.66 -6.78
N HIS A 79 9.84 2.54 -6.07
CA HIS A 79 9.35 2.40 -4.71
C HIS A 79 10.22 3.18 -3.71
N ALA A 80 9.70 4.10 -2.90
CA ALA A 80 8.34 4.64 -2.86
C ALA A 80 8.19 5.88 -3.77
N LEU A 81 7.02 6.03 -4.40
CA LEU A 81 6.73 7.14 -5.33
C LEU A 81 6.99 8.52 -4.71
N MET A 82 6.72 8.68 -3.41
CA MET A 82 6.89 9.96 -2.70
C MET A 82 8.34 10.47 -2.66
N TRP A 83 9.32 9.56 -2.77
CA TRP A 83 10.74 9.91 -2.78
C TRP A 83 11.30 10.06 -4.18
N THR A 84 10.84 9.21 -5.10
CA THR A 84 11.39 9.17 -6.45
C THR A 84 10.73 10.19 -7.38
N ARG A 85 9.49 10.61 -7.06
CA ARG A 85 8.71 11.63 -7.79
C ARG A 85 7.98 12.56 -6.79
N PRO A 86 8.71 13.30 -5.94
CA PRO A 86 8.11 14.10 -4.87
C PRO A 86 7.15 15.17 -5.37
N GLU A 87 7.42 15.77 -6.54
CA GLU A 87 6.54 16.77 -7.14
C GLU A 87 5.20 16.17 -7.60
N HIS A 88 5.23 14.97 -8.20
CA HIS A 88 4.01 14.29 -8.62
C HIS A 88 3.17 13.85 -7.42
N PHE A 89 3.82 13.27 -6.41
CA PHE A 89 3.18 12.91 -5.15
C PHE A 89 2.52 14.13 -4.50
N ARG A 90 3.25 15.23 -4.35
CA ARG A 90 2.75 16.45 -3.71
C ARG A 90 1.56 17.03 -4.47
N ARG A 91 1.66 17.16 -5.80
CA ARG A 91 0.56 17.67 -6.62
C ARG A 91 -0.70 16.82 -6.52
N ALA A 92 -0.56 15.49 -6.52
CA ALA A 92 -1.70 14.59 -6.37
C ALA A 92 -2.36 14.74 -4.99
N ALA A 93 -1.55 14.82 -3.92
CA ALA A 93 -2.03 15.05 -2.56
C ALA A 93 -2.72 16.41 -2.41
N ASP A 94 -2.11 17.48 -2.92
CA ASP A 94 -2.67 18.84 -2.87
C ASP A 94 -4.03 18.91 -3.59
N CYS A 95 -4.13 18.32 -4.80
CA CYS A 95 -5.40 18.25 -5.53
C CYS A 95 -6.47 17.46 -4.77
N PHE A 96 -6.10 16.34 -4.15
CA PHE A 96 -7.03 15.53 -3.37
C PHE A 96 -7.54 16.29 -2.15
N LEU A 97 -6.65 16.92 -1.38
CA LEU A 97 -7.01 17.70 -0.19
C LEU A 97 -7.88 18.92 -0.55
N ALA A 98 -7.58 19.61 -1.64
CA ALA A 98 -8.37 20.74 -2.12
C ALA A 98 -9.79 20.36 -2.58
N ALA A 99 -10.00 19.09 -2.94
CA ALA A 99 -11.30 18.58 -3.37
C ALA A 99 -12.17 18.09 -2.20
N LEU A 100 -11.63 17.98 -0.98
CA LEU A 100 -12.40 17.52 0.17
C LEU A 100 -13.43 18.58 0.61
N PRO A 101 -14.65 18.16 1.01
CA PRO A 101 -15.65 19.08 1.54
C PRO A 101 -15.14 19.76 2.82
N SER A 102 -15.44 21.06 2.96
CA SER A 102 -15.08 21.91 4.10
C SER A 102 -15.94 21.67 5.33
#